data_AF-A0A8H6LTX0-F1
#
_entry.id   AF-A0A8H6LTX0-F1
#
_cell.length_a   1.000
_cell.length_b   1.000
_cell.length_c   1.000
_cell.angle_alpha   90.00
_cell.angle_beta   90.00
_cell.angle_gamma   90.00
#
_symmetry.space_group_name_H-M   'P 1'
#
loop_
_entity.id
_entity.type
_entity.pdbx_description
1 polymer ?
#
loop_
_entity_poly.entity_id
_entity_poly.type
_entity_poly.pdbx_seq_one_letter_code
_entity_poly.pdbx_strand_id
1 'polypeptide(L)'
;ATKAAKRKFFDARIKEVAETNKHPWDLMAWVKERKNPPCKAIQFNGQPCHELSDLWDALHNTYNATSDRVVDVSILNKLPQEPVHDWHEFSVLELTQALQVCSACSALGPTVHWLGNHSWFASSLIGCFHTLVRAGQVTRAWFHCGKKPRT
;
A
#
# COMPACT_ATOMS: atom_id res chain seq x y z
N ALA A 1 -21.22 4.44 45.47
CA ALA A 1 -21.87 5.64 44.90
C ALA A 1 -21.45 5.94 43.46
N THR A 2 -20.15 5.99 43.15
CA THR A 2 -19.60 6.43 41.85
C THR A 2 -20.01 5.56 40.65
N LYS A 3 -20.12 4.24 40.81
CA LYS A 3 -20.54 3.32 39.73
C LYS A 3 -22.00 3.53 39.32
N ALA A 4 -22.88 3.76 40.29
CA ALA A 4 -24.30 4.02 40.04
C ALA A 4 -24.52 5.39 39.37
N ALA A 5 -23.75 6.42 39.78
CA ALA A 5 -23.80 7.74 39.17
C ALA A 5 -23.33 7.72 37.70
N LYS A 6 -22.23 7.02 37.40
CA LYS A 6 -21.76 6.83 36.01
C LYS A 6 -22.80 6.10 35.15
N ARG A 7 -23.41 5.04 35.69
CA ARG A 7 -24.43 4.27 34.96
C ARG A 7 -25.64 5.13 34.62
N LYS A 8 -26.17 5.88 35.59
CA LYS A 8 -27.27 6.84 35.34
C LYS A 8 -26.93 7.87 34.27
N PHE A 9 -25.69 8.37 34.25
CA PHE A 9 -25.23 9.32 33.24
C PHE A 9 -25.21 8.71 31.83
N PHE A 10 -24.62 7.51 31.66
CA PHE A 10 -24.56 6.85 30.36
C PHE A 10 -25.94 6.39 29.88
N ASP A 11 -26.79 5.86 30.77
CA ASP A 11 -28.15 5.45 30.42
C ASP A 11 -29.00 6.65 29.93
N ALA A 12 -28.85 7.82 30.57
CA ALA A 12 -29.51 9.04 30.12
C ALA A 12 -29.04 9.49 28.73
N ARG A 13 -27.72 9.42 28.47
CA ARG A 13 -27.15 9.76 27.15
C ARG A 13 -27.55 8.77 26.05
N ILE A 14 -27.62 7.48 26.36
CA ILE A 14 -28.06 6.46 25.40
C ILE A 14 -29.52 6.70 25.00
N LYS A 15 -30.39 7.02 25.96
CA LYS A 15 -31.80 7.29 25.70
C LYS A 15 -32.00 8.55 24.84
N GLU A 16 -31.34 9.66 25.19
CA GLU A 16 -31.36 10.90 24.40
C GLU A 16 -30.92 10.64 22.95
N VAL A 17 -29.90 9.80 22.78
CA VAL A 17 -29.33 9.53 21.46
C VAL A 17 -30.21 8.61 20.66
N ALA A 18 -30.78 7.56 21.26
CA ALA A 18 -31.73 6.68 20.58
C ALA A 18 -33.00 7.43 20.12
N GLU A 19 -33.41 8.48 20.86
CA GLU A 19 -34.60 9.28 20.53
C GLU A 19 -34.30 10.40 19.51
N THR A 20 -33.10 11.00 19.56
CA THR A 20 -32.76 12.19 18.75
C THR A 20 -31.92 11.86 17.51
N ASN A 21 -30.99 10.91 17.60
CA ASN A 21 -30.08 10.52 16.52
C ASN A 21 -30.32 9.07 16.11
N LYS A 22 -30.39 8.79 14.81
CA LYS A 22 -30.70 7.43 14.33
C LYS A 22 -29.61 6.40 14.70
N HIS A 23 -28.37 6.84 14.95
CA HIS A 23 -27.25 5.95 15.25
C HIS A 23 -26.47 6.34 16.52
N PRO A 24 -26.18 5.40 17.43
CA PRO A 24 -25.36 5.64 18.63
C PRO A 24 -23.95 6.19 18.36
N TRP A 25 -23.40 5.94 17.17
CA TRP A 25 -22.06 6.36 16.78
C TRP A 25 -21.99 7.86 16.39
N ASP A 26 -23.12 8.49 16.04
CA ASP A 26 -23.19 9.92 15.68
C ASP A 26 -22.82 10.86 16.85
N LEU A 27 -22.80 10.32 18.07
CA LEU A 27 -22.29 11.00 19.27
C LEU A 27 -20.80 11.30 19.21
N MET A 28 -20.04 10.46 18.51
CA MET A 28 -18.60 10.50 18.61
C MET A 28 -18.05 11.67 17.79
N ALA A 29 -17.09 12.39 18.37
CA ALA A 29 -16.46 13.53 17.70
C ALA A 29 -15.81 13.15 16.36
N TRP A 30 -15.45 11.89 16.17
CA TRP A 30 -14.84 11.38 14.93
C TRP A 30 -15.86 11.00 13.84
N VAL A 31 -17.16 10.92 14.17
CA VAL A 31 -18.26 10.65 13.22
C VAL A 31 -18.89 11.95 12.71
N LYS A 32 -18.70 13.07 13.43
CA LYS A 32 -19.09 14.40 12.95
C LYS A 32 -18.35 14.72 11.65
N GLU A 33 -19.03 15.44 10.76
CA GLU A 33 -18.43 15.95 9.53
C GLU A 33 -17.14 16.70 9.86
N ARG A 34 -16.02 16.16 9.40
CA ARG A 34 -14.73 16.82 9.57
C ARG A 34 -14.76 18.02 8.65
N LYS A 35 -14.75 19.22 9.24
CA LYS A 35 -14.47 20.44 8.48
C LYS A 35 -13.09 20.25 7.87
N ASN A 36 -13.04 20.11 6.56
CA ASN A 36 -11.76 20.08 5.86
C ASN A 36 -11.01 21.35 6.28
N PRO A 37 -9.72 21.24 6.65
CA PRO A 37 -8.93 22.43 6.89
C PRO A 37 -9.05 23.34 5.66
N PRO A 38 -9.04 24.68 5.82
CA PRO A 38 -9.11 25.57 4.68
C PRO A 38 -8.02 25.16 3.69
N CYS A 39 -8.44 24.67 2.52
CA CYS A 39 -7.51 24.24 1.47
C CYS A 39 -6.67 25.45 1.08
N LYS A 40 -5.40 25.44 1.48
CA LYS A 40 -4.44 26.40 0.93
C LYS A 40 -4.23 26.00 -0.52
N ALA A 41 -4.25 26.98 -1.42
CA ALA A 41 -3.86 26.75 -2.80
C ALA A 41 -2.46 26.12 -2.83
N ILE A 42 -2.26 25.13 -3.68
CA ILE A 42 -0.95 24.51 -3.87
C ILE A 42 0.00 25.61 -4.38
N GLN A 43 1.16 25.74 -3.75
CA GLN A 43 2.18 26.71 -4.12
C GLN A 43 3.47 25.98 -4.47
N PHE A 44 4.09 26.36 -5.57
CA PHE A 44 5.38 25.85 -6.01
C PHE A 44 6.32 27.03 -6.25
N ASN A 45 7.50 27.01 -5.65
CA ASN A 45 8.47 28.11 -5.69
C ASN A 45 7.89 29.50 -5.30
N GLY A 46 6.96 29.51 -4.34
CA GLY A 46 6.31 30.75 -3.87
C GLY A 46 5.22 31.31 -4.79
N GLN A 47 4.94 30.66 -5.93
CA GLN A 47 3.84 31.01 -6.82
C GLN A 47 2.67 30.06 -6.61
N PRO A 48 1.43 30.55 -6.57
CA PRO A 48 0.25 29.70 -6.50
C PRO A 48 0.00 29.00 -7.83
N CYS A 49 -0.21 27.69 -7.79
CA CYS A 49 -0.55 26.87 -8.94
C CYS A 49 -2.08 26.88 -9.10
N HIS A 50 -2.57 27.63 -10.10
CA HIS A 50 -4.00 27.74 -10.39
C HIS A 50 -4.42 26.90 -11.60
N GLU A 51 -3.51 26.65 -12.53
CA GLU A 51 -3.74 25.86 -13.73
C GLU A 51 -3.23 24.42 -13.58
N LEU A 52 -3.80 23.50 -14.36
CA LEU A 52 -3.42 22.09 -14.32
C LEU A 52 -1.98 21.86 -14.79
N SER A 53 -1.51 22.65 -15.76
CA SER A 53 -0.11 22.63 -16.21
C SER A 53 0.85 22.94 -15.07
N ASP A 54 0.57 24.01 -14.33
CA ASP A 54 1.43 24.48 -13.24
C ASP A 54 1.46 23.47 -12.09
N LEU A 55 0.31 22.82 -11.83
CA LEU A 55 0.22 21.74 -10.85
C LEU A 55 1.04 20.51 -11.27
N TRP A 56 0.98 20.15 -12.55
CA TRP A 56 1.76 19.04 -13.08
C TRP A 56 3.26 19.33 -13.03
N ASP A 57 3.68 20.52 -13.43
CA ASP A 57 5.07 20.95 -13.37
C ASP A 57 5.57 21.00 -11.92
N ALA A 58 4.75 21.50 -10.99
CA ALA A 58 5.05 21.48 -9.57
C ALA A 58 5.26 20.05 -9.05
N LEU A 59 4.35 19.13 -9.37
CA LEU A 59 4.44 17.74 -8.98
C LEU A 59 5.67 17.06 -9.58
N HIS A 60 5.86 17.21 -10.89
CA HIS A 60 6.95 16.62 -11.64
C HIS A 60 8.29 17.07 -11.09
N ASN A 61 8.48 18.37 -10.87
CA ASN A 61 9.73 18.92 -10.35
C ASN A 61 9.98 18.60 -8.87
N THR A 62 8.92 18.42 -8.06
CA THR A 62 9.06 18.01 -6.66
C THR A 62 9.65 16.60 -6.53
N TYR A 63 9.23 15.67 -7.39
CA TYR A 63 9.70 14.28 -7.35
C TYR A 63 10.89 14.00 -8.26
N ASN A 64 11.05 14.78 -9.34
CA ASN A 64 12.12 14.63 -10.31
C ASN A 64 13.03 15.86 -10.27
N ALA A 65 13.62 16.14 -9.10
CA ALA A 65 14.51 17.28 -8.87
C ALA A 65 15.80 17.29 -9.72
N THR A 66 15.99 16.26 -10.56
CA THR A 66 17.10 16.11 -11.48
C THR A 66 16.65 16.01 -12.94
N SER A 67 15.39 16.30 -13.26
CA SER A 67 14.85 16.28 -14.63
C SER A 67 15.56 17.26 -15.56
N ASP A 68 16.03 18.38 -15.00
CA ASP A 68 16.74 19.47 -15.68
C ASP A 68 18.26 19.27 -15.76
N ARG A 69 18.81 18.31 -15.02
CA ARG A 69 20.25 18.07 -14.95
C ARG A 69 20.67 17.11 -16.06
N VAL A 70 21.71 17.49 -16.80
CA VAL A 70 22.37 16.57 -17.73
C VAL A 70 23.06 15.48 -16.90
N VAL A 71 22.54 14.25 -16.97
CA VAL A 71 23.13 13.10 -16.28
C VAL A 71 24.25 12.53 -17.14
N ASP A 72 25.49 12.65 -16.66
CA ASP A 72 26.64 12.02 -17.29
C ASP A 72 26.66 10.50 -17.01
N VAL A 73 26.10 9.73 -17.95
CA VAL A 73 26.11 8.26 -17.90
C VAL A 73 27.51 7.67 -18.10
N SER A 74 28.50 8.46 -18.55
CA SER A 74 29.88 7.97 -18.71
C SER A 74 30.54 7.62 -17.38
N ILE A 75 30.00 8.12 -16.26
CA ILE A 75 30.42 7.75 -14.90
C ILE A 75 30.27 6.24 -14.67
N LEU A 76 29.25 5.60 -15.25
CA LEU A 76 29.03 4.16 -15.14
C LEU A 76 30.20 3.34 -15.73
N ASN A 77 30.91 3.88 -16.73
CA ASN A 77 32.07 3.22 -17.31
C ASN A 77 33.31 3.28 -16.40
N LYS A 78 33.32 4.18 -15.40
CA LYS A 78 34.40 4.31 -14.42
C LYS A 78 34.16 3.44 -13.18
N LEU A 79 32.93 2.96 -12.99
CA LEU A 79 32.62 2.05 -11.90
C LEU A 79 33.27 0.69 -12.17
N PRO A 80 33.90 0.07 -11.16
CA PRO A 80 34.40 -1.29 -11.30
C PRO A 80 33.23 -2.22 -11.63
N GLN A 81 33.42 -3.11 -12.60
CA GLN A 81 32.46 -4.18 -12.84
C GLN A 81 32.52 -5.14 -11.66
N GLU A 82 31.44 -5.21 -10.89
CA GLU A 82 31.31 -6.24 -9.87
C GLU A 82 31.26 -7.61 -10.55
N PRO A 83 31.86 -8.64 -9.93
CA PRO A 83 31.76 -9.98 -10.48
C PRO A 83 30.28 -10.36 -10.58
N VAL A 84 29.94 -11.09 -11.65
CA VAL A 84 28.61 -11.68 -11.77
C VAL A 84 28.42 -12.61 -10.57
N HIS A 85 27.56 -12.20 -9.65
CA HIS A 85 27.25 -13.00 -8.48
C HIS A 85 26.17 -14.01 -8.87
N ASP A 86 26.46 -15.29 -8.70
CA ASP A 86 25.41 -16.30 -8.80
C ASP A 86 24.36 -16.03 -7.72
N TRP A 87 23.10 -16.14 -8.11
CA TRP A 87 21.99 -16.07 -7.17
C TRP A 87 22.17 -17.17 -6.13
N HIS A 88 22.30 -16.77 -4.86
CA HIS A 88 22.32 -17.75 -3.79
C HIS A 88 20.95 -18.42 -3.72
N GLU A 89 20.93 -19.75 -3.80
CA GLU A 89 19.70 -20.49 -3.52
C GLU A 89 19.31 -20.23 -2.07
N PHE A 90 18.11 -19.73 -1.87
CA PHE A 90 17.56 -19.56 -0.52
C PHE A 90 16.47 -20.61 -0.29
N SER A 91 16.40 -21.07 0.94
CA SER A 91 15.38 -22.00 1.38
C SER A 91 14.03 -21.30 1.56
N VAL A 92 12.94 -22.07 1.43
CA VAL A 92 11.58 -21.59 1.75
C VAL A 92 11.49 -21.07 3.20
N LEU A 93 12.32 -21.62 4.10
CA LEU A 93 12.40 -21.17 5.49
C LEU A 93 12.96 -19.74 5.60
N GLU A 94 14.05 -19.43 4.91
CA GLU A 94 14.64 -18.08 4.91
C GLU A 94 13.68 -17.04 4.33
N LEU A 95 12.95 -17.41 3.27
CA LEU A 95 11.91 -16.53 2.71
C LEU A 95 10.76 -16.29 3.70
N THR A 96 10.27 -17.33 4.37
CA THR A 96 9.19 -17.17 5.35
C THR A 96 9.63 -16.36 6.58
N GLN A 97 10.86 -16.52 7.04
CA GLN A 97 11.44 -15.72 8.12
C GLN A 97 11.61 -14.24 7.71
N ALA A 98 12.09 -13.98 6.49
CA ALA A 98 12.20 -12.60 5.98
C ALA A 98 10.81 -11.93 5.87
N LEU A 99 9.81 -12.67 5.40
CA LEU A 99 8.43 -12.16 5.30
C LEU A 99 7.74 -11.97 6.65
N GLN A 100 8.09 -12.76 7.67
CA GLN A 100 7.60 -12.55 9.04
C GLN A 100 8.01 -11.17 9.58
N VAL A 101 9.22 -10.70 9.26
CA VAL A 101 9.70 -9.37 9.68
C VAL A 101 9.05 -8.26 8.85
N CYS A 102 8.72 -8.54 7.58
CA CYS A 102 8.02 -7.61 6.70
C CYS A 102 6.50 -7.51 6.96
N SER A 103 5.99 -7.97 8.11
CA SER A 103 4.61 -7.72 8.53
C SER A 103 4.43 -6.25 8.95
N ALA A 104 4.67 -5.32 8.02
CA ALA A 104 3.91 -4.09 8.04
C ALA A 104 2.44 -4.52 7.93
N CYS A 105 1.75 -4.53 9.07
CA CYS A 105 0.31 -4.62 9.19
C CYS A 105 -0.31 -3.47 8.40
N SER A 106 -0.31 -3.58 7.08
CA SER A 106 -1.25 -2.87 6.24
C SER A 106 -2.59 -3.35 6.76
N ALA A 107 -3.36 -2.43 7.34
CA ALA A 107 -4.66 -2.74 7.92
C ALA A 107 -5.42 -3.59 6.90
N LEU A 108 -5.75 -4.83 7.28
CA LEU A 108 -6.54 -5.70 6.42
C LEU A 108 -7.78 -4.90 6.04
N GLY A 109 -7.92 -4.62 4.75
CA GLY A 109 -9.07 -3.87 4.25
C GLY A 109 -10.38 -4.58 4.65
N PRO A 110 -11.53 -3.90 4.56
CA PRO A 110 -12.83 -4.43 5.01
C PRO A 110 -13.24 -5.79 4.39
N THR A 111 -12.51 -6.28 3.39
CA THR A 111 -12.75 -7.56 2.71
C THR A 111 -12.36 -8.78 3.55
N VAL A 112 -11.48 -8.66 4.55
CA VAL A 112 -10.93 -9.84 5.25
C VAL A 112 -11.73 -10.21 6.50
N HIS A 113 -12.60 -9.32 6.98
CA HIS A 113 -13.60 -9.65 8.01
C HIS A 113 -14.65 -10.67 7.49
N TRP A 114 -14.91 -10.69 6.18
CA TRP A 114 -15.90 -11.59 5.57
C TRP A 114 -15.37 -13.03 5.36
N LEU A 115 -14.05 -13.19 5.24
CA LEU A 115 -13.40 -14.50 5.04
C LEU A 115 -13.24 -15.30 6.34
N GLY A 116 -13.31 -14.66 7.51
CA GLY A 116 -13.21 -15.34 8.82
C GLY A 116 -14.42 -16.20 9.19
N ASN A 117 -15.59 -15.95 8.58
CA ASN A 117 -16.84 -16.65 8.89
C ASN A 117 -17.17 -17.79 7.91
N HIS A 118 -16.41 -17.99 6.83
CA HIS A 118 -16.60 -19.07 5.88
C HIS A 118 -15.37 -20.00 5.87
N SER A 119 -15.28 -20.89 6.86
CA SER A 119 -14.22 -21.92 6.95
C SER A 119 -14.23 -22.95 5.79
N TRP A 120 -15.17 -22.84 4.86
CA TRP A 120 -15.34 -23.78 3.74
C TRP A 120 -14.54 -23.46 2.48
N PHE A 121 -14.06 -22.22 2.29
CA PHE A 121 -13.35 -21.86 1.05
C PHE A 121 -11.82 -21.99 1.12
N ALA A 122 -11.23 -22.08 2.32
CA ALA A 122 -9.78 -22.16 2.50
C ALA A 122 -9.16 -23.45 1.96
N SER A 123 -9.92 -24.54 1.86
CA SER A 123 -9.42 -25.83 1.34
C SER A 123 -9.26 -25.86 -0.18
N SER A 124 -9.88 -24.94 -0.93
CA SER A 124 -9.80 -24.94 -2.41
C SER A 124 -8.59 -24.18 -2.96
N LEU A 125 -8.06 -23.20 -2.23
CA LEU A 125 -6.93 -22.38 -2.69
C LEU A 125 -5.55 -22.97 -2.39
N ILE A 126 -5.45 -23.91 -1.43
CA ILE A 126 -4.20 -24.65 -1.17
C ILE A 126 -3.86 -25.57 -2.36
N GLY A 127 -4.86 -26.04 -3.12
CA GLY A 127 -4.66 -26.81 -4.35
C GLY A 127 -4.09 -26.01 -5.52
N CYS A 128 -4.30 -24.69 -5.57
CA CYS A 128 -3.82 -23.84 -6.68
C CYS A 128 -2.36 -23.40 -6.51
N PHE A 129 -1.83 -23.35 -5.29
CA PHE A 129 -0.42 -23.00 -5.06
C PHE A 129 0.54 -24.07 -5.59
N HIS A 130 0.12 -25.33 -5.64
CA HIS A 130 0.93 -26.42 -6.20
C HIS A 130 1.00 -26.38 -7.74
N THR A 131 0.03 -25.74 -8.40
CA THR A 131 -0.01 -25.62 -9.87
C THR A 131 0.89 -24.48 -10.38
N LEU A 132 1.05 -23.41 -9.60
CA LEU A 132 1.91 -22.27 -9.95
C LEU A 132 3.41 -22.57 -9.85
N VAL A 133 3.82 -23.42 -8.92
CA VAL A 133 5.22 -23.89 -8.82
C VAL A 133 5.60 -24.76 -10.03
N ARG A 134 4.65 -25.51 -10.61
CA ARG A 134 4.88 -26.31 -11.82
C ARG A 134 4.88 -25.47 -13.11
N ALA A 135 4.19 -24.33 -13.14
CA ALA A 135 4.22 -23.39 -14.26
C ALA A 135 5.57 -22.63 -14.37
N GLY A 136 6.30 -22.50 -13.26
CA GLY A 136 7.65 -21.90 -13.22
C GLY A 136 8.75 -22.71 -13.93
N GLN A 137 8.48 -23.97 -14.33
CA GLN A 137 9.42 -24.75 -15.14
C GLN A 137 9.19 -24.64 -16.66
N VAL A 138 8.08 -24.05 -17.11
CA VAL A 138 7.76 -23.95 -18.55
C VAL A 138 8.30 -22.66 -19.19
N THR A 139 8.71 -21.66 -18.41
CA THR A 139 9.31 -20.42 -18.96
C THR A 139 10.78 -20.56 -19.37
N ARG A 140 11.42 -21.72 -19.10
CA ARG A 140 12.77 -22.02 -19.61
C ARG A 140 12.81 -22.23 -21.14
N ALA A 141 11.65 -22.32 -21.81
CA ALA A 141 11.57 -22.50 -23.27
C ALA A 141 11.38 -21.20 -24.08
N TRP A 142 11.13 -20.05 -23.45
CA TRP A 142 10.85 -18.79 -24.17
C TRP A 142 12.05 -17.87 -24.34
N PHE A 143 13.16 -18.10 -23.63
CA PHE A 143 14.35 -17.25 -23.70
C PHE A 143 15.41 -17.67 -24.76
N HIS A 144 15.05 -18.56 -25.69
CA HIS A 144 15.96 -18.99 -26.77
C HIS A 144 15.58 -18.57 -28.18
N CYS A 145 14.50 -17.81 -28.39
CA CYS A 145 14.12 -17.34 -29.73
C CYS A 145 14.39 -15.83 -29.89
N GLY A 146 15.64 -15.47 -30.16
CA GLY A 146 16.03 -14.07 -30.34
C GLY A 146 17.39 -13.81 -31.00
N LYS A 147 18.09 -14.84 -31.50
CA LYS A 147 19.28 -14.63 -32.36
C LYS A 147 18.88 -14.74 -33.83
N LYS A 148 18.60 -13.60 -34.48
CA LYS A 148 18.72 -13.50 -35.93
C LYS A 148 20.22 -13.56 -36.29
N PRO A 149 20.67 -14.44 -37.20
CA PRO A 149 22.00 -14.32 -37.76
C PRO A 149 22.07 -13.07 -38.64
N ARG A 150 23.08 -12.25 -38.40
CA ARG A 150 23.49 -11.15 -39.28
C ARG A 150 24.53 -11.73 -40.23
N THR A 151 24.11 -12.08 -41.44
CA THR A 151 24.92 -12.16 -42.68
C THR A 151 24.01 -11.86 -43.84
#